data_AF-A0A520ET54-F1
#
_entry.id   AF-A0A520ET54-F1
#
_cell.length_a   1.000
_cell.length_b   1.000
_cell.length_c   1.000
_cell.angle_alpha   90.00
_cell.angle_beta   90.00
_cell.angle_gamma   90.00
#
_symmetry.space_group_name_H-M   'P 1'
#
loop_
_entity.id
_entity.type
_entity.pdbx_description
1 polymer ?
#
loop_
_entity_poly.entity_id
_entity_poly.type
_entity_poly.pdbx_seq_one_letter_code
_entity_poly.pdbx_strand_id
1 'polypeptide(L)'
;AARRIIDSFSTERRLASYLDSQDLPEGSILVDTVYGFAVVAASEHPTRFVIPSDLDFTKILNDPATGGVRYLLTVPNEGRGVSDAINRRYPTIYDNGAELYPLVLEVPNDGADQPNWRLYQVPG
;
A
#
# COMPACT_ATOMS: atom_id res chain seq x y z
N ALA A 1 19.66 -17.46 8.52
CA ALA A 1 19.47 -16.07 8.06
C ALA A 1 18.28 -15.96 7.09
N ALA A 2 18.28 -16.65 5.94
CA ALA A 2 17.19 -16.58 4.95
C ALA A 2 15.78 -16.92 5.49
N ARG A 3 15.66 -17.90 6.38
CA ARG A 3 14.36 -18.28 6.98
C ARG A 3 13.68 -17.14 7.75
N ARG A 4 14.46 -16.32 8.50
CA ARG A 4 13.94 -15.16 9.25
C ARG A 4 13.41 -14.05 8.33
N ILE A 5 13.99 -13.90 7.13
CA ILE A 5 13.53 -12.94 6.11
C ILE A 5 12.27 -13.45 5.41
N ILE A 6 12.16 -14.77 5.19
CA ILE A 6 10.94 -15.37 4.64
C ILE A 6 9.79 -15.25 5.64
N ASP A 7 10.06 -15.47 6.93
CA ASP A 7 9.08 -15.35 8.00
C ASP A 7 8.65 -13.89 8.22
N SER A 8 9.53 -12.90 8.00
CA SER A 8 9.20 -11.48 8.19
C SER A 8 8.17 -10.92 7.21
N PHE A 9 7.90 -11.61 6.09
CA PHE A 9 6.95 -11.14 5.06
C PHE A 9 5.69 -12.00 4.93
N SER A 10 5.33 -12.79 5.96
CA SER A 10 4.10 -13.59 5.91
C SER A 10 2.85 -12.74 5.83
N THR A 11 2.83 -11.58 6.50
CA THR A 11 1.70 -10.65 6.44
C THR A 11 1.55 -10.06 5.04
N GLU A 12 2.63 -9.61 4.41
CA GLU A 12 2.64 -9.02 3.08
C GLU A 12 2.20 -10.03 2.01
N ARG A 13 2.60 -11.30 2.14
CA ARG A 13 2.11 -12.37 1.24
C ARG A 13 0.60 -12.59 1.38
N ARG A 14 0.08 -12.63 2.60
CA ARG A 14 -1.37 -12.76 2.83
C ARG A 14 -2.14 -11.55 2.32
N LEU A 15 -1.59 -10.35 2.51
CA LEU A 15 -2.17 -9.11 2.01
C LEU A 15 -2.17 -9.06 0.48
N ALA A 16 -1.08 -9.48 -0.17
CA ALA A 16 -1.02 -9.64 -1.62
C ALA A 16 -2.09 -10.61 -2.13
N SER A 17 -2.20 -11.81 -1.54
CA SER A 17 -3.25 -12.77 -1.91
C SER A 17 -4.67 -12.22 -1.68
N TYR A 18 -4.88 -11.45 -0.60
CA TYR A 18 -6.16 -10.78 -0.38
C TYR A 18 -6.47 -9.80 -1.52
N LEU A 19 -5.54 -8.91 -1.88
CA LEU A 19 -5.71 -7.94 -2.96
C LEU A 19 -5.88 -8.63 -4.33
N ASP A 20 -5.17 -9.73 -4.56
CA ASP A 20 -5.28 -10.53 -5.79
C ASP A 20 -6.69 -11.11 -5.97
N SER A 21 -7.36 -11.46 -4.87
CA SER A 21 -8.73 -11.98 -4.88
C SER A 21 -9.83 -10.94 -5.16
N GLN A 22 -9.52 -9.64 -5.18
CA GLN A 22 -10.53 -8.56 -5.25
C GLN A 22 -11.00 -8.20 -6.68
N ASP A 23 -10.67 -8.98 -7.71
CA ASP A 23 -11.00 -8.72 -9.12
C ASP A 23 -10.81 -7.25 -9.55
N LEU A 24 -9.62 -6.72 -9.25
CA LEU A 24 -9.32 -5.31 -9.47
C LEU A 24 -8.68 -5.06 -10.85
N PRO A 25 -8.95 -3.90 -11.49
CA PRO A 25 -8.23 -3.48 -12.69
C PRO A 25 -6.75 -3.22 -12.43
N GLU A 26 -5.98 -3.15 -13.52
CA GLU A 26 -4.60 -2.64 -13.49
C GLU A 26 -4.56 -1.20 -12.96
N GLY A 27 -3.47 -0.83 -12.27
CA GLY A 27 -3.28 0.51 -11.71
C GLY A 27 -4.26 0.93 -10.62
N SER A 28 -4.99 0.00 -10.00
CA SER A 28 -6.05 0.30 -9.04
C SER A 28 -5.59 0.42 -7.58
N ILE A 29 -4.34 0.07 -7.26
CA ILE A 29 -3.81 0.10 -5.89
C ILE A 29 -2.57 1.00 -5.86
N LEU A 30 -2.66 2.14 -5.18
CA LEU A 30 -1.52 3.03 -4.97
C LEU A 30 -0.75 2.61 -3.73
N VAL A 31 0.56 2.37 -3.87
CA VAL A 31 1.44 1.96 -2.77
C VAL A 31 2.86 2.51 -2.96
N ASP A 32 3.53 2.88 -1.87
CA ASP A 32 4.97 3.19 -1.90
C ASP A 32 5.81 1.94 -1.60
N THR A 33 6.88 1.75 -2.36
CA THR A 33 7.74 0.56 -2.25
C THR A 33 8.72 0.58 -1.08
N VAL A 34 8.82 1.65 -0.27
CA VAL A 34 9.66 1.70 0.96
C VAL A 34 9.33 0.52 1.88
N TYR A 35 8.04 0.23 2.08
CA TYR A 35 7.57 -1.00 2.71
C TYR A 35 6.79 -1.89 1.72
N GLY A 36 6.14 -1.31 0.72
CA GLY A 36 5.24 -2.01 -0.20
C GLY A 36 5.92 -3.02 -1.11
N PHE A 37 7.25 -3.00 -1.24
CA PHE A 37 7.95 -3.90 -2.16
C PHE A 37 7.60 -5.37 -1.94
N ALA A 38 7.45 -5.80 -0.68
CA ALA A 38 7.18 -7.20 -0.35
C ALA A 38 5.74 -7.61 -0.71
N VAL A 39 4.79 -6.68 -0.66
CA VAL A 39 3.40 -6.92 -1.11
C VAL A 39 3.38 -7.01 -2.63
N VAL A 40 3.97 -6.04 -3.33
CA VAL A 40 4.00 -5.99 -4.80
C VAL A 40 4.74 -7.21 -5.37
N ALA A 41 5.88 -7.59 -4.79
CA ALA A 41 6.66 -8.75 -5.24
C ALA A 41 5.98 -10.10 -4.93
N ALA A 42 5.07 -10.15 -3.95
CA ALA A 42 4.33 -11.36 -3.59
C ALA A 42 3.03 -11.54 -4.39
N SER A 43 2.54 -10.49 -5.04
CA SER A 43 1.29 -10.52 -5.80
C SER A 43 1.44 -11.27 -7.12
N GLU A 44 0.40 -12.02 -7.50
CA GLU A 44 0.29 -12.66 -8.81
C GLU A 44 -0.10 -11.64 -9.91
N HIS A 45 -0.52 -10.44 -9.53
CA HIS A 45 -0.99 -9.36 -10.41
C HIS A 45 -0.27 -8.03 -10.12
N PRO A 46 1.06 -7.94 -10.30
CA PRO A 46 1.83 -6.73 -9.97
C PRO A 46 1.41 -5.49 -10.78
N THR A 47 0.80 -5.65 -11.95
CA THR A 47 0.28 -4.54 -12.78
C THR A 47 -0.94 -3.83 -12.15
N ARG A 48 -1.53 -4.38 -11.09
CA ARG A 48 -2.58 -3.70 -10.30
C ARG A 48 -2.04 -2.56 -9.44
N PHE A 49 -0.74 -2.52 -9.20
CA PHE A 49 -0.13 -1.54 -8.33
C PHE A 49 0.41 -0.35 -9.12
N VAL A 50 0.18 0.85 -8.60
CA VAL A 50 0.85 2.09 -9.00
C VAL A 50 1.95 2.35 -7.98
N ILE A 51 3.20 2.38 -8.44
CA ILE A 51 4.40 2.43 -7.59
C ILE A 51 5.32 3.59 -8.00
N PRO A 52 6.25 4.05 -7.12
CA PRO A 52 7.05 5.26 -7.38
C PRO A 52 7.88 5.27 -8.67
N SER A 53 8.19 4.10 -9.25
CA SER A 53 8.91 4.00 -10.52
C SER A 53 8.05 4.24 -11.77
N ASP A 54 6.73 4.26 -11.63
CA ASP A 54 5.82 4.47 -12.76
C ASP A 54 5.90 5.93 -13.25
N LEU A 55 5.88 6.12 -14.57
CA LEU A 55 6.11 7.44 -15.18
C LEU A 55 5.07 8.49 -14.75
N ASP A 56 3.85 8.06 -14.45
CA ASP A 56 2.74 8.90 -14.05
C ASP A 56 2.42 8.82 -12.54
N PHE A 57 3.26 8.17 -11.75
CA PHE A 57 3.06 7.99 -10.31
C PHE A 57 2.70 9.30 -9.59
N THR A 58 3.49 10.36 -9.78
CA THR A 58 3.25 11.65 -9.12
C THR A 58 1.92 12.28 -9.56
N LYS A 59 1.50 12.08 -10.80
CA LYS A 59 0.20 12.57 -11.29
C LYS A 59 -0.93 11.81 -10.59
N ILE A 60 -0.84 10.48 -10.54
CA ILE A 60 -1.84 9.61 -9.89
C ILE A 60 -1.90 9.87 -8.39
N LEU A 61 -0.75 10.01 -7.71
CA LEU A 61 -0.67 10.31 -6.28
C LEU A 61 -1.36 11.63 -5.92
N ASN A 62 -1.37 12.62 -6.83
CA ASN A 62 -2.01 13.91 -6.58
C ASN A 62 -3.53 13.88 -6.74
N ASP A 63 -4.05 12.97 -7.57
CA ASP A 63 -5.48 12.76 -7.82
C ASP A 63 -5.76 11.27 -8.10
N PRO A 64 -5.84 10.44 -7.04
CA PRO A 64 -5.96 8.99 -7.19
C PRO A 64 -7.23 8.57 -7.92
N ALA A 65 -8.34 9.27 -7.69
CA ALA A 65 -9.64 8.95 -8.29
C ALA A 65 -9.59 9.10 -9.82
N THR A 66 -9.08 10.22 -10.33
CA THR A 66 -8.89 10.43 -11.79
C THR A 66 -7.86 9.46 -12.37
N GLY A 67 -6.89 9.01 -11.58
CA GLY A 67 -5.93 7.98 -11.94
C GLY A 67 -6.49 6.55 -12.00
N GLY A 68 -7.76 6.34 -11.65
CA GLY A 68 -8.38 5.01 -11.60
C GLY A 68 -8.01 4.17 -10.38
N VAL A 69 -7.32 4.77 -9.41
CA VAL A 69 -6.98 4.12 -8.14
C VAL A 69 -8.26 3.90 -7.34
N ARG A 70 -8.44 2.68 -6.85
CA ARG A 70 -9.53 2.27 -5.97
C ARG A 70 -9.10 2.18 -4.51
N TYR A 71 -7.81 1.90 -4.27
CA TYR A 71 -7.27 1.77 -2.93
C TYR A 71 -5.92 2.45 -2.74
N LEU A 72 -5.72 3.03 -1.56
CA LEU A 72 -4.41 3.42 -1.04
C LEU A 72 -3.97 2.38 -0.02
N LEU A 73 -2.81 1.77 -0.23
CA LEU A 73 -2.18 0.88 0.74
C LEU A 73 -1.02 1.60 1.41
N THR A 74 -1.06 1.75 2.73
CA THR A 74 -0.10 2.58 3.47
C THR A 74 0.26 1.99 4.84
N VAL A 75 1.23 2.65 5.48
CA VAL A 75 1.87 2.30 6.75
C VAL A 75 1.94 3.55 7.64
N PRO A 76 2.17 3.43 8.96
CA PRO A 76 2.33 4.58 9.85
C PRO A 76 3.36 5.60 9.35
N ASN A 77 3.08 6.89 9.59
CA ASN A 77 3.98 7.99 9.28
C ASN A 77 5.10 8.14 10.35
N GLU A 78 5.84 7.06 10.56
CA GLU A 78 6.93 6.97 11.54
C GLU A 78 8.03 6.03 11.02
N GLY A 79 9.22 6.10 11.63
CA GLY A 79 10.37 5.31 11.19
C GLY A 79 10.67 5.52 9.69
N ARG A 80 10.72 4.44 8.90
CA ARG A 80 10.91 4.55 7.45
C ARG A 80 9.64 5.05 6.71
N GLY A 81 8.47 4.93 7.34
CA GLY A 81 7.20 5.37 6.77
C GLY A 81 7.11 6.89 6.59
N VAL A 82 7.98 7.66 7.23
CA VAL A 82 8.15 9.10 6.99
C VAL A 82 8.57 9.41 5.54
N SER A 83 9.26 8.49 4.88
CA SER A 83 9.69 8.66 3.47
C SER A 83 8.67 8.16 2.45
N ASP A 84 7.63 7.45 2.88
CA ASP A 84 6.54 6.94 2.04
C ASP A 84 5.86 8.11 1.31
N ALA A 85 5.73 8.02 -0.02
CA ALA A 85 5.17 9.09 -0.82
C ALA A 85 3.69 9.37 -0.51
N ILE A 86 2.91 8.36 -0.12
CA ILE A 86 1.50 8.54 0.30
C ILE A 86 1.47 9.31 1.61
N ASN A 87 2.30 8.94 2.60
CA ASN A 87 2.41 9.70 3.85
C ASN A 87 2.87 11.15 3.61
N ARG A 88 3.83 11.37 2.71
CA ARG A 88 4.28 12.74 2.38
C ARG A 88 3.19 13.56 1.70
N ARG A 89 2.36 12.94 0.84
CA ARG A 89 1.27 13.63 0.14
C ARG A 89 0.06 13.87 1.05
N TYR A 90 -0.21 12.93 1.93
CA TYR A 90 -1.36 12.89 2.83
C TYR A 90 -0.90 12.57 4.26
N PRO A 91 -0.37 13.55 5.01
CA PRO A 91 0.33 13.29 6.28
C PRO A 91 -0.47 12.57 7.37
N THR A 92 -1.79 12.70 7.35
CA THR A 92 -2.71 12.06 8.32
C THR A 92 -3.42 10.84 7.73
N ILE A 93 -3.00 10.35 6.54
CA ILE A 93 -3.64 9.21 5.88
C ILE A 93 -3.75 8.00 6.80
N TYR A 94 -2.66 7.67 7.49
CA TYR A 94 -2.65 6.54 8.39
C TYR A 94 -3.52 6.77 9.62
N ASP A 95 -3.66 7.99 10.13
CA ASP A 95 -4.41 8.26 11.35
C ASP A 95 -5.92 8.28 11.11
N ASN A 96 -6.36 8.98 10.05
CA ASN A 96 -7.77 9.29 9.82
C ASN A 96 -8.20 9.21 8.34
N GLY A 97 -7.43 8.51 7.49
CA GLY A 97 -7.73 8.43 6.06
C GLY A 97 -7.57 9.78 5.35
N ALA A 98 -6.80 10.70 5.94
CA ALA A 98 -6.72 12.09 5.53
C ALA A 98 -8.08 12.81 5.48
N GLU A 99 -9.08 12.29 6.20
CA GLU A 99 -10.49 12.72 6.16
C GLU A 99 -11.19 12.54 4.78
N LEU A 100 -10.47 11.97 3.80
CA LEU A 100 -10.93 11.79 2.42
C LEU A 100 -11.25 10.34 2.10
N TYR A 101 -10.50 9.41 2.70
CA TYR A 101 -10.46 8.02 2.30
C TYR A 101 -10.95 7.12 3.44
N PRO A 102 -12.11 6.47 3.31
CA PRO A 102 -12.61 5.55 4.33
C PRO A 102 -11.68 4.35 4.55
N LEU A 103 -11.46 3.95 5.81
CA LEU A 103 -10.70 2.75 6.14
C LEU A 103 -11.49 1.50 5.71
N VAL A 104 -10.82 0.61 4.98
CA VAL A 104 -11.38 -0.67 4.51
C VAL A 104 -10.88 -1.82 5.36
N LEU A 105 -9.56 -1.83 5.61
CA LEU A 105 -8.88 -2.94 6.26
C LEU A 105 -7.69 -2.40 7.06
N GLU A 106 -7.52 -2.92 8.27
CA GLU A 106 -6.28 -2.83 9.04
C GLU A 106 -5.69 -4.23 9.19
N VAL A 107 -4.39 -4.37 8.94
CA VAL A 107 -3.68 -5.65 9.04
C VAL A 107 -2.51 -5.50 9.99
N PRO A 108 -2.62 -6.04 11.21
CA PRO A 108 -1.49 -6.17 12.12
C PRO A 108 -0.35 -6.99 11.49
N ASN A 109 0.89 -6.55 11.69
CA ASN A 109 2.04 -7.23 11.12
C ASN A 109 2.68 -8.20 12.11
N ASP A 110 2.88 -9.44 11.67
CA ASP A 110 3.55 -10.48 12.47
C ASP A 110 5.08 -10.40 12.35
N GLY A 111 5.59 -9.64 11.36
CA GLY A 111 7.01 -9.45 11.14
C GLY A 111 7.65 -8.53 12.18
N ALA A 112 8.75 -8.97 12.79
CA ALA A 112 9.54 -8.12 13.68
C ALA A 112 9.98 -6.84 12.95
N ASP A 113 9.75 -5.69 13.57
CA ASP A 113 10.08 -4.35 13.05
C ASP A 113 9.38 -3.97 11.73
N GLN A 114 8.27 -4.67 11.39
CA GLN A 114 7.42 -4.30 10.27
C GLN A 114 6.19 -3.52 10.74
N PRO A 115 5.79 -2.46 10.02
CA PRO A 115 4.60 -1.69 10.35
C PRO A 115 3.32 -2.47 10.06
N ASN A 116 2.26 -2.15 10.80
CA ASN A 116 0.91 -2.55 10.43
C ASN A 116 0.50 -1.87 9.12
N TRP A 117 -0.36 -2.54 8.36
CA TRP A 117 -0.88 -2.02 7.09
C TRP A 117 -2.28 -1.47 7.28
N ARG A 118 -2.60 -0.39 6.56
CA ARG A 118 -3.97 0.08 6.38
C ARG A 118 -4.29 0.25 4.90
N LEU A 119 -5.48 -0.22 4.52
CA LEU A 119 -6.05 -0.07 3.20
C LEU A 119 -7.21 0.93 3.27
N TYR A 120 -7.14 1.97 2.46
CA TYR A 120 -8.18 2.99 2.38
C TYR A 120 -8.83 2.98 1.00
N GLN A 121 -10.14 3.21 0.96
CA GLN A 121 -10.88 3.30 -0.30
C GLN A 121 -10.79 4.71 -0.87
N VAL A 122 -10.57 4.80 -2.18
CA VAL A 122 -10.73 6.04 -2.94
C VAL A 122 -12.21 6.18 -3.33
N PRO A 123 -12.92 7.24 -2.88
CA PRO A 123 -14.28 7.51 -3.33
C PRO A 123 -14.32 7.77 -4.85
N GLY A 124 -15.37 7.27 -5.51
CA GLY A 124 -15.63 7.49 -6.93
C GLY A 124 -16.44 8.75 -7.22
#